data_AF-A0A7M2WWN0-F1
#
_entry.id   AF-A0A7M2WWN0-F1
#
_cell.length_a   1.000
_cell.length_b   1.000
_cell.length_c   1.000
_cell.angle_alpha   90.00
_cell.angle_beta   90.00
_cell.angle_gamma   90.00
#
_symmetry.space_group_name_H-M   'P 1'
#
loop_
_entity.id
_entity.type
_entity.pdbx_description
1 polymer ?
#
loop_
_entity_poly.entity_id
_entity_poly.type
_entity_poly.pdbx_seq_one_letter_code
_entity_poly.pdbx_strand_id
1 'polypeptide(L)'
;MSNPLNSWLSQGEQLYTSALNEFRALEAQLDDLEQKLAAKQQEVNQIAGIIGKPTVEGSRRLSASHSPVADIIDAPHQERLPVPLPHQATPSNSSNATIARALTGKFGR
;
A
#
# COMPACT_ATOMS: atom_id res chain seq x y z
N MET A 1 31.71 -39.81 27.14
CA MET A 1 31.31 -38.41 27.36
C MET A 1 31.41 -37.70 26.03
N SER A 2 30.30 -37.24 25.47
CA SER A 2 30.26 -36.54 24.19
C SER A 2 30.90 -35.15 24.33
N ASN A 3 31.77 -34.78 23.37
CA ASN A 3 32.44 -33.48 23.39
C ASN A 3 31.41 -32.35 23.29
N PRO A 4 31.55 -31.27 24.09
CA PRO A 4 30.61 -30.14 24.08
C PRO A 4 30.50 -29.47 22.70
N LEU A 5 31.59 -29.49 21.93
CA LEU A 5 31.60 -29.03 20.53
C LEU A 5 30.65 -29.84 19.63
N ASN A 6 30.63 -31.18 19.76
CA ASN A 6 29.78 -32.05 18.95
C ASN A 6 28.30 -31.83 19.27
N SER A 7 27.98 -31.60 20.55
CA SER A 7 26.63 -31.25 20.98
C SER A 7 26.18 -29.92 20.35
N TRP A 8 27.06 -28.90 20.37
CA TRP A 8 26.77 -27.60 19.78
C TRP A 8 26.56 -27.67 18.26
N LEU A 9 27.40 -28.42 17.55
CA LEU A 9 27.25 -28.63 16.10
C LEU A 9 25.93 -29.34 15.76
N SER A 10 25.57 -30.38 16.51
CA SER A 10 24.30 -31.10 16.30
C SER A 10 23.08 -30.20 16.54
N GLN A 11 23.12 -29.34 17.56
CA GLN A 11 22.07 -28.35 17.79
C GLN A 11 21.97 -27.34 16.64
N GLY A 12 23.11 -26.88 16.11
CA GLY A 12 23.15 -26.00 14.95
C GLY A 12 22.55 -26.63 13.70
N GLU A 13 22.86 -27.90 13.43
CA GLU A 13 22.28 -28.65 12.31
C GLU A 13 20.76 -28.83 12.46
N GLN A 14 20.27 -29.10 13.68
CA GLN A 14 18.84 -29.19 13.96
C GLN A 14 18.12 -27.85 13.71
N LEU A 15 18.70 -26.74 14.18
CA LEU A 15 18.13 -25.41 13.96
C LEU A 15 18.11 -25.04 12.48
N TYR A 16 19.21 -25.30 11.77
CA TYR A 16 19.29 -25.06 10.33
C TYR A 16 18.23 -25.88 9.57
N THR A 17 18.10 -27.17 9.91
CA THR A 17 17.12 -28.05 9.27
C THR A 17 15.69 -27.59 9.55
N SER A 18 15.38 -27.15 10.77
CA SER A 18 14.06 -26.58 11.12
C SER A 18 13.77 -25.33 10.30
N ALA A 19 14.70 -24.38 10.29
CA ALA A 19 14.54 -23.12 9.55
C ALA A 19 14.37 -23.37 8.04
N LEU A 20 15.10 -24.34 7.47
CA LEU A 20 14.96 -24.68 6.06
C LEU A 20 13.60 -25.30 5.73
N ASN A 21 13.06 -26.14 6.63
CA ASN A 21 11.73 -26.72 6.47
C ASN A 21 10.64 -25.65 6.58
N GLU A 22 10.75 -24.74 7.54
CA GLU A 22 9.84 -23.61 7.70
C GLU A 22 9.86 -22.69 6.48
N PHE A 23 11.06 -22.38 5.96
CA PHE A 23 11.22 -21.59 4.76
C PHE A 23 10.48 -22.22 3.56
N ARG A 24 10.69 -23.52 3.32
CA ARG A 24 9.99 -24.23 2.23
C ARG A 24 8.48 -24.27 2.44
N ALA A 25 8.02 -24.40 3.68
CA ALA A 25 6.59 -24.36 3.99
C ALA A 25 5.99 -22.98 3.67
N LEU A 26 6.71 -21.90 3.96
CA LEU A 26 6.29 -20.54 3.61
C LEU A 26 6.30 -20.30 2.09
N GLU A 27 7.29 -20.81 1.37
CA GLU A 27 7.30 -20.76 -0.10
C GLU A 27 6.05 -21.45 -0.68
N ALA A 28 5.73 -22.66 -0.21
CA ALA A 28 4.53 -23.37 -0.66
C ALA A 28 3.23 -22.61 -0.35
N GLN A 29 3.16 -21.92 0.79
CA GLN A 29 2.02 -21.07 1.14
C GLN A 29 1.91 -19.83 0.23
N LEU A 30 3.05 -19.22 -0.13
CA LEU A 30 3.07 -18.11 -1.07
C LEU A 30 2.55 -18.54 -2.45
N ASP A 31 3.03 -19.67 -2.96
CA ASP A 31 2.59 -20.21 -4.25
C ASP A 31 1.07 -20.47 -4.29
N ASP A 32 0.52 -21.08 -3.24
CA ASP A 32 -0.93 -21.32 -3.11
C ASP A 32 -1.73 -20.01 -3.05
N LEU A 33 -1.23 -19.01 -2.31
CA LEU A 33 -1.88 -17.70 -2.22
C LEU A 33 -1.82 -16.93 -3.54
N GLU A 34 -0.70 -17.00 -4.27
CA GLU A 34 -0.55 -16.40 -5.60
C GLU A 34 -1.51 -17.05 -6.59
N GLN A 35 -1.66 -18.37 -6.57
CA GLN A 35 -2.62 -19.09 -7.41
C GLN A 35 -4.06 -18.67 -7.09
N LYS A 36 -4.42 -18.62 -5.80
CA LYS A 36 -5.76 -18.17 -5.35
C LYS A 36 -6.03 -16.73 -5.76
N LEU A 37 -5.04 -15.85 -5.63
CA LEU A 37 -5.15 -14.45 -6.04
C LEU A 37 -5.38 -14.34 -7.54
N ALA A 38 -4.60 -15.07 -8.35
CA ALA A 38 -4.77 -15.09 -9.80
C ALA A 38 -6.17 -15.59 -10.21
N ALA A 39 -6.66 -16.67 -9.58
CA ALA A 39 -8.00 -17.18 -9.82
C ALA A 39 -9.08 -16.15 -9.46
N LYS A 40 -8.98 -15.52 -8.28
CA LYS A 40 -9.93 -14.49 -7.85
C LYS A 40 -9.89 -13.25 -8.73
N GLN A 41 -8.70 -12.88 -9.21
CA GLN A 41 -8.54 -11.78 -10.16
C GLN A 41 -9.29 -12.06 -11.48
N GLN A 42 -9.23 -13.30 -11.97
CA GLN A 42 -9.97 -13.71 -13.15
C GLN A 42 -11.48 -13.69 -12.92
N GLU A 43 -11.96 -14.21 -11.79
CA GLU A 43 -13.38 -14.16 -11.42
C GLU A 43 -13.91 -12.72 -11.37
N VAL A 44 -13.17 -11.81 -10.71
CA VAL A 44 -13.55 -10.38 -10.64
C VAL A 44 -13.59 -9.75 -12.02
N ASN A 45 -12.62 -10.07 -12.89
CA ASN A 45 -12.57 -9.53 -14.25
C ASN A 45 -13.71 -10.06 -15.13
N GLN A 46 -14.13 -11.31 -14.92
CA GLN A 46 -15.31 -11.85 -15.57
C GLN A 46 -16.57 -11.09 -15.17
N ILE A 47 -16.75 -10.81 -13.87
CA ILE A 47 -17.88 -10.02 -13.36
C ILE A 47 -17.82 -8.59 -13.90
N ALA A 48 -16.64 -7.97 -13.94
CA ALA A 48 -16.45 -6.63 -14.48
C ALA A 48 -16.91 -6.55 -15.95
N GLY A 49 -16.55 -7.56 -16.76
CA GLY A 49 -17.03 -7.66 -18.14
C GLY A 49 -18.55 -7.75 -18.27
N ILE A 50 -19.22 -8.49 -17.39
CA ILE A 50 -20.69 -8.63 -17.37
C ILE A 50 -21.38 -7.31 -17.02
N ILE A 51 -20.81 -6.53 -16.09
CA ILE A 51 -21.40 -5.28 -15.58
C ILE A 51 -20.94 -4.06 -16.43
N GLY A 52 -20.08 -4.26 -17.42
CA GLY A 52 -19.51 -3.19 -18.24
C GLY A 52 -18.54 -2.30 -17.46
N LYS A 53 -17.90 -2.84 -16.42
CA LYS A 53 -16.84 -2.19 -15.64
C LYS A 53 -15.46 -2.56 -16.21
N PRO A 54 -14.46 -1.67 -16.08
CA PRO A 54 -13.09 -2.00 -16.49
C PRO A 54 -12.53 -3.16 -15.67
N THR A 55 -11.62 -3.94 -16.28
CA THR A 55 -10.92 -5.04 -15.60
C THR A 55 -10.01 -4.51 -14.51
N VAL A 56 -9.97 -5.21 -13.37
CA VAL A 56 -9.03 -4.95 -12.29
C VAL A 56 -7.68 -5.56 -12.67
N GLU A 57 -6.63 -4.75 -12.59
CA GLU A 57 -5.26 -5.24 -12.75
C GLU A 57 -4.70 -5.65 -11.40
N GLY A 58 -4.12 -6.85 -11.31
CA GLY A 58 -3.47 -7.33 -10.10
C GLY A 58 -2.39 -6.35 -9.68
N SER A 59 -2.45 -5.92 -8.41
CA SER A 59 -1.57 -4.94 -7.74
C SER A 59 -0.21 -4.81 -8.42
N ARG A 60 -0.11 -3.94 -9.43
CA ARG A 60 1.20 -3.47 -9.91
C ARG A 60 1.83 -2.87 -8.67
N ARG A 61 2.95 -3.45 -8.22
CA ARG A 61 3.73 -2.99 -7.08
C ARG A 61 3.58 -1.48 -6.94
N LEU A 62 2.84 -1.03 -5.92
CA LEU A 62 2.58 0.39 -5.62
C LEU A 62 3.85 1.09 -5.11
N SER A 63 5.00 0.76 -5.70
CA SER A 63 6.27 1.43 -5.53
C SER A 63 6.42 2.35 -6.74
N ALA A 64 6.23 3.64 -6.53
CA ALA A 64 6.46 4.72 -7.49
C ALA A 64 5.39 4.95 -8.59
N SER A 65 4.16 5.30 -8.19
CA SER A 65 3.49 6.47 -8.79
C SER A 65 2.27 6.85 -7.96
N HIS A 66 2.43 7.82 -7.06
CA HIS A 66 1.29 8.64 -6.66
C HIS A 66 0.93 9.51 -7.86
N SER A 67 -0.02 9.08 -8.68
CA SER A 67 -0.74 9.97 -9.60
C SER A 67 -2.19 10.07 -9.11
N PRO A 68 -2.58 11.17 -8.44
CA PRO A 68 -3.94 11.37 -7.99
C PRO A 68 -4.72 12.12 -9.08
N VAL A 69 -5.00 11.50 -10.23
CA VAL A 69 -5.92 12.08 -11.22
C VAL A 69 -6.57 10.97 -12.05
N ALA A 70 -7.81 10.64 -11.74
CA ALA A 70 -8.81 10.25 -12.74
C ALA A 70 -10.19 10.18 -12.07
N ASP A 71 -10.85 11.33 -12.08
CA ASP A 71 -12.29 11.52 -11.96
C ASP A 71 -13.08 10.46 -12.74
N ILE A 72 -13.96 9.73 -12.05
CA ILE A 72 -15.22 9.22 -12.64
C ILE A 72 -16.29 9.26 -11.53
N ILE A 73 -16.77 10.46 -11.22
CA ILE A 73 -18.11 10.65 -10.62
C ILE A 73 -18.95 11.40 -11.65
N ASP A 74 -20.08 10.78 -11.96
CA ASP A 74 -21.05 11.10 -12.99
C ASP A 74 -22.08 12.16 -12.53
N ALA A 75 -22.57 12.94 -13.50
CA ALA A 75 -23.80 13.77 -13.56
C ALA A 75 -23.85 15.19 -12.90
N PRO A 76 -24.72 16.11 -13.40
CA PRO A 76 -25.02 16.49 -14.79
C PRO A 76 -25.08 18.03 -15.05
N HIS A 77 -25.04 18.42 -16.34
CA HIS A 77 -25.49 19.70 -16.96
C HIS A 77 -25.51 21.03 -16.16
N GLN A 78 -24.67 21.99 -16.54
CA GLN A 78 -25.08 23.41 -16.59
C GLN A 78 -24.29 24.24 -17.61
N GLU A 79 -25.03 25.07 -18.33
CA GLU A 79 -24.69 25.91 -19.48
C GLU A 79 -23.79 27.14 -19.18
N ARG A 80 -23.08 27.59 -20.24
CA ARG A 80 -22.77 28.98 -20.66
C ARG A 80 -21.53 29.75 -20.10
N LEU A 81 -20.55 29.87 -21.02
CA LEU A 81 -19.83 31.09 -21.52
C LEU A 81 -18.69 31.78 -20.69
N PRO A 82 -17.76 32.54 -21.33
CA PRO A 82 -16.34 32.67 -20.93
C PRO A 82 -15.77 34.09 -20.59
N VAL A 83 -14.74 34.14 -19.70
CA VAL A 83 -13.53 35.07 -19.58
C VAL A 83 -13.76 36.55 -19.10
N PRO A 84 -12.81 37.37 -18.49
CA PRO A 84 -11.37 37.24 -18.04
C PRO A 84 -10.98 37.74 -16.58
N LEU A 85 -9.68 37.58 -16.23
CA LEU A 85 -8.84 37.90 -15.01
C LEU A 85 -8.80 39.39 -14.48
N PRO A 86 -7.98 39.82 -13.46
CA PRO A 86 -7.11 39.18 -12.43
C PRO A 86 -7.22 39.78 -10.97
N HIS A 87 -6.37 39.31 -10.03
CA HIS A 87 -5.94 39.92 -8.73
C HIS A 87 -6.48 39.28 -7.42
N GLN A 88 -5.66 38.49 -6.73
CA GLN A 88 -5.18 38.82 -5.37
C GLN A 88 -4.26 37.73 -4.81
N ALA A 89 -3.16 38.20 -4.23
CA ALA A 89 -2.23 37.39 -3.47
C ALA A 89 -2.88 36.82 -2.18
N THR A 90 -2.43 35.62 -1.83
CA THR A 90 -2.72 34.77 -0.66
C THR A 90 -2.68 35.50 0.69
N PRO A 91 -3.28 34.94 1.77
CA PRO A 91 -2.45 34.09 2.63
C PRO A 91 -3.13 32.92 3.37
N SER A 92 -2.22 32.00 3.75
CA SER A 92 -2.21 31.18 4.95
C SER A 92 -3.27 30.10 5.15
N ASN A 93 -2.88 28.92 4.65
CA ASN A 93 -3.00 27.62 5.30
C ASN A 93 -2.63 27.73 6.81
N SER A 94 -3.62 27.99 7.67
CA SER A 94 -3.43 28.36 9.10
C SER A 94 -3.38 27.17 10.07
N SER A 95 -3.37 25.94 9.57
CA SER A 95 -3.40 24.74 10.44
C SER A 95 -2.06 24.42 11.10
N ASN A 96 -0.92 24.78 10.48
CA ASN A 96 0.41 24.44 11.01
C ASN A 96 0.98 25.48 11.99
N ALA A 97 0.59 26.76 11.88
CA ALA A 97 1.08 27.81 12.78
C ALA A 97 0.47 27.71 14.19
N THR A 98 -0.78 27.22 14.30
CA THR A 98 -1.47 27.03 15.58
C THR A 98 -0.87 25.88 16.39
N ILE A 99 -0.50 24.78 15.73
CA ILE A 99 0.11 23.60 16.40
C ILE A 99 1.52 23.95 16.90
N ALA A 100 2.32 24.66 16.11
CA ALA A 100 3.64 25.12 16.55
C ALA A 100 3.55 26.04 17.78
N ARG A 101 2.53 26.91 17.85
CA ARG A 101 2.32 27.81 19.00
C ARG A 101 1.86 27.09 20.28
N ALA A 102 1.12 25.98 20.15
CA ALA A 102 0.68 25.16 21.28
C ALA A 102 1.82 24.32 21.88
N LEU A 103 2.81 23.92 21.08
CA LEU A 103 3.92 23.07 21.52
C LEU A 103 5.15 23.86 22.02
N THR A 104 5.29 25.14 21.64
CA THR A 104 6.40 26.00 22.12
C THR A 104 6.01 26.90 23.29
N GLY A 105 5.02 26.50 24.10
CA GLY A 105 4.63 27.15 25.35
C GLY A 105 5.77 27.14 26.38
N LYS A 106 6.77 27.99 26.17
CA LYS A 106 7.92 28.23 27.04
C LYS A 106 7.82 29.65 27.59
N PHE A 107 7.25 29.72 28.81
CA PHE A 107 7.50 30.71 29.86
C PHE A 107 7.70 32.18 29.46
N GLY A 108 6.65 32.99 29.60
CA GLY A 108 6.77 34.43 29.84
C GLY A 108 6.39 34.73 31.29
N ARG A 109 7.34 35.28 32.06
CA ARG A 109 7.07 36.07 33.27
C ARG A 109 6.32 37.34 32.92
#